data_AF-A0A413CQI9-F1
#
_entry.id   AF-A0A413CQI9-F1
#
_cell.length_a   1.000
_cell.length_b   1.000
_cell.length_c   1.000
_cell.angle_alpha   90.00
_cell.angle_beta   90.00
_cell.angle_gamma   90.00
#
_symmetry.space_group_name_H-M   'P 1'
#
loop_
_entity.id
_entity.type
_entity.pdbx_description
1 polymer ?
#
loop_
_entity_poly.entity_id
_entity_poly.type
_entity_poly.pdbx_seq_one_letter_code
_entity_poly.pdbx_strand_id
1 'polypeptide(L)'
;MQELRLLQEKDLESIYPIYVHYVKTSVAIFDVVPDSFDVFKEHMMEISKTNPFYVALNDDVLIGYGYVHPAFSKEAYKYCVELTIYFKEGKHYGLPSKMLDQLETDCRKLNMRWIISCITDSNEESIAFHKKHGFTMYGALPSCGMKFDVWHGVVWLCKRLDEVKKDFSCASNATILGNVSIGEGSSVWYNAVIRSEEETIEIGQESNIQDQCVLHTDCGYPLKIGNRVTIGHGAIVHGCTIADEVLIGMGAIVLNGACIGSHSIIGAGCVVPENMVIPQRSVVVGVPAKIIKKTSESQVSDILSNADHYVKLSKKLG
;
A
#
# COMPACT_ATOMS: atom_id res chain seq x y z
N MET A 1 7.21 -16.14 31.93
CA MET A 1 6.03 -15.70 31.18
C MET A 1 6.38 -14.44 30.41
N GLN A 2 5.99 -14.32 29.14
CA GLN A 2 6.27 -13.15 28.29
C GLN A 2 5.03 -12.27 28.22
N GLU A 3 5.16 -10.98 28.53
CA GLU A 3 4.02 -10.07 28.66
C GLU A 3 4.31 -8.70 28.05
N LEU A 4 3.27 -8.09 27.48
CA LEU A 4 3.21 -6.66 27.19
C LEU A 4 2.13 -6.03 28.07
N ARG A 5 2.47 -4.93 28.75
CA ARG A 5 1.50 -4.13 29.51
C ARG A 5 1.83 -2.65 29.44
N LEU A 6 0.86 -1.82 29.80
CA LEU A 6 1.06 -0.37 29.88
C LEU A 6 2.15 -0.02 30.91
N LEU A 7 2.85 1.07 30.61
CA LEU A 7 3.85 1.66 31.49
C LEU A 7 3.25 1.97 32.87
N GLN A 8 4.01 1.68 33.92
CA GLN A 8 3.81 2.20 35.28
C GLN A 8 5.04 3.04 35.65
N GLU A 9 4.85 4.09 36.47
CA GLU A 9 5.95 5.01 36.83
C GLU A 9 7.18 4.29 37.40
N LYS A 10 6.97 3.25 38.21
CA LYS A 10 8.06 2.42 38.78
C LYS A 10 8.92 1.70 37.73
N ASP A 11 8.38 1.49 36.52
CA ASP A 11 9.10 0.81 35.44
C ASP A 11 10.22 1.70 34.88
N LEU A 12 10.13 3.02 35.05
CA LEU A 12 11.09 3.98 34.51
C LEU A 12 12.51 3.77 35.07
N GLU A 13 12.63 3.31 36.33
CA GLU A 13 13.93 2.92 36.91
C GLU A 13 14.59 1.76 36.16
N SER A 14 13.79 0.85 35.58
CA SER A 14 14.27 -0.27 34.77
C SER A 14 14.45 0.07 33.30
N ILE A 15 13.73 1.07 32.79
CA ILE A 15 13.84 1.57 31.42
C ILE A 15 15.07 2.45 31.26
N TYR A 16 15.35 3.32 32.23
CA TYR A 16 16.41 4.33 32.13
C TYR A 16 17.80 3.74 31.81
N PRO A 17 18.24 2.60 32.38
CA PRO A 17 19.49 1.95 31.97
C PRO A 17 19.51 1.51 30.50
N ILE A 18 18.36 1.13 29.93
CA ILE A 18 18.23 0.78 28.50
C ILE A 18 18.44 2.04 27.66
N TYR A 19 17.74 3.13 27.99
CA TYR A 19 17.92 4.44 27.34
C TYR A 19 19.38 4.90 27.37
N VAL A 20 19.99 4.94 28.57
CA VAL A 20 21.38 5.36 28.75
C VAL A 20 22.36 4.51 27.95
N HIS A 21 22.13 3.19 27.88
CA HIS A 21 22.94 2.30 27.07
C HIS A 21 22.88 2.72 25.59
N TYR A 22 21.68 2.80 25.00
CA TYR A 22 21.53 3.17 23.59
C TYR A 22 22.10 4.55 23.25
N VAL A 23 21.98 5.53 24.15
CA VAL A 23 22.60 6.85 23.97
C VAL A 23 24.12 6.75 23.90
N LYS A 24 24.75 5.95 24.77
CA LYS A 24 26.21 5.86 24.90
C LYS A 24 26.88 4.92 23.91
N THR A 25 26.19 3.88 23.44
CA THR A 25 26.81 2.78 22.68
C THR A 25 26.32 2.67 21.25
N SER A 26 25.28 3.40 20.88
CA SER A 26 24.61 3.22 19.58
C SER A 26 24.22 4.53 18.92
N VAL A 27 23.84 4.43 17.65
CA VAL A 27 23.20 5.51 16.89
C VAL A 27 21.67 5.34 16.79
N ALA A 28 21.08 4.43 17.57
CA ALA A 28 19.64 4.17 17.54
C ALA A 28 18.81 5.20 18.33
N ILE A 29 19.43 5.84 19.33
CA ILE A 29 18.94 7.08 19.96
C ILE A 29 19.95 8.16 19.62
N PHE A 30 19.51 9.29 19.06
CA PHE A 30 20.42 10.28 18.50
C PHE A 30 20.92 11.33 19.50
N ASP A 31 20.49 11.25 20.77
CA ASP A 31 21.05 12.07 21.84
C ASP A 31 22.56 11.85 21.98
N VAL A 32 23.31 12.93 22.23
CA VAL A 32 24.78 12.88 22.40
C VAL A 32 25.19 12.62 23.85
N VAL A 33 24.34 13.00 24.80
CA VAL A 33 24.51 12.79 26.24
C VAL A 33 23.15 12.40 26.80
N PRO A 34 23.07 11.36 27.66
CA PRO A 34 21.79 10.99 28.23
C PRO A 34 21.32 12.06 29.21
N ASP A 35 20.02 12.36 29.17
CA ASP A 35 19.36 13.19 30.18
C ASP A 35 19.55 12.61 31.58
N SER A 36 19.42 13.46 32.61
CA SER A 36 19.32 12.98 33.99
C SER A 36 18.04 12.15 34.17
N PHE A 37 18.04 11.27 35.17
CA PHE A 37 16.87 10.44 35.44
C PHE A 37 15.60 11.26 35.69
N ASP A 38 15.70 12.40 36.38
CA ASP A 38 14.55 13.26 36.68
C ASP A 38 13.95 13.88 35.39
N VAL A 39 14.79 14.38 34.48
CA VAL A 39 14.36 14.93 33.19
C VAL A 39 13.76 13.85 32.31
N PHE A 40 14.43 12.70 32.21
CA PHE A 40 13.93 11.52 31.50
C PHE A 40 12.56 11.09 32.03
N LYS A 41 12.42 10.99 33.35
CA LYS A 41 11.19 10.58 34.03
C LYS A 41 10.04 11.53 33.72
N GLU A 42 10.26 12.84 33.85
CA GLU A 42 9.24 13.86 33.56
C GLU A 42 8.74 13.73 32.11
N HIS A 43 9.66 13.63 31.15
CA HIS A 43 9.34 13.51 29.74
C HIS A 43 8.57 12.23 29.41
N MET A 44 9.03 11.06 29.88
CA MET A 44 8.36 9.78 29.62
C MET A 44 6.96 9.74 30.23
N MET A 45 6.78 10.30 31.43
CA MET A 45 5.47 10.39 32.06
C MET A 45 4.53 11.31 31.28
N GLU A 46 5.01 12.44 30.76
CA GLU A 46 4.19 13.34 29.94
C GLU A 46 3.72 12.66 28.66
N ILE A 47 4.61 11.96 27.94
CA ILE A 47 4.25 11.18 26.74
C ILE A 47 3.17 10.15 27.08
N SER A 48 3.32 9.45 28.20
CA SER A 48 2.41 8.36 28.61
C SER A 48 0.98 8.82 28.91
N LYS A 49 0.76 10.12 29.17
CA LYS A 49 -0.58 10.67 29.45
C LYS A 49 -1.48 10.67 28.22
N THR A 50 -0.90 10.91 27.04
CA THR A 50 -1.65 11.12 25.80
C THR A 50 -1.38 10.06 24.75
N ASN A 51 -0.34 9.25 24.91
CA ASN A 51 0.09 8.28 23.91
C ASN A 51 0.23 6.87 24.48
N PRO A 52 -0.04 5.83 23.67
CA PRO A 52 0.25 4.45 24.01
C PRO A 52 1.73 4.26 24.39
N PHE A 53 1.97 3.70 25.58
CA PHE A 53 3.30 3.39 26.09
C PHE A 53 3.27 2.01 26.75
N TYR A 54 4.01 1.07 26.17
CA TYR A 54 4.10 -0.30 26.63
C TYR A 54 5.50 -0.66 27.12
N VAL A 55 5.52 -1.58 28.09
CA VAL A 55 6.73 -2.27 28.55
C VAL A 55 6.62 -3.75 28.23
N ALA A 56 7.76 -4.36 27.91
CA ALA A 56 7.90 -5.78 27.64
C ALA A 56 8.60 -6.48 28.79
N LEU A 57 7.98 -7.54 29.31
CA LEU A 57 8.50 -8.34 30.39
C LEU A 57 8.76 -9.78 29.95
N ASN A 58 9.83 -10.37 30.48
CA ASN A 58 10.06 -11.81 30.46
C ASN A 58 10.35 -12.29 31.88
N ASP A 59 9.49 -13.16 32.41
CA ASP A 59 9.59 -13.68 33.78
C ASP A 59 9.66 -12.54 34.82
N ASP A 60 8.74 -11.57 34.71
CA ASP A 60 8.63 -10.35 35.53
C ASP A 60 9.80 -9.36 35.41
N VAL A 61 10.81 -9.67 34.59
CA VAL A 61 11.91 -8.77 34.29
C VAL A 61 11.56 -7.90 33.08
N LEU A 62 11.59 -6.58 33.25
CA LEU A 62 11.47 -5.64 32.13
C LEU A 62 12.68 -5.77 31.21
N ILE A 63 12.42 -6.10 29.94
CA ILE A 63 13.43 -6.31 28.91
C ILE A 63 13.31 -5.35 27.72
N GLY A 64 12.24 -4.57 27.63
CA GLY A 64 12.08 -3.58 26.58
C GLY A 64 10.90 -2.65 26.83
N TYR A 65 10.81 -1.64 25.99
CA TYR A 65 9.75 -0.63 26.04
C TYR A 65 9.52 -0.05 24.65
N GLY A 66 8.34 0.51 24.45
CA GLY A 66 8.00 1.20 23.22
C GLY A 66 6.77 2.07 23.38
N TYR A 67 6.76 3.15 22.63
CA TYR A 67 5.72 4.16 22.68
C TYR A 67 5.65 4.91 21.36
N VAL A 68 4.64 5.74 21.24
CA VAL A 68 4.56 6.75 20.19
C VAL A 68 4.47 8.15 20.80
N HIS A 69 4.90 9.16 20.06
CA HIS A 69 4.74 10.56 20.45
C HIS A 69 4.44 11.41 19.21
N PRO A 70 3.93 12.66 19.35
CA PRO A 70 3.73 13.52 18.19
C PRO A 70 5.02 13.67 17.38
N ALA A 71 4.95 13.38 16.07
CA ALA A 71 6.11 13.45 15.18
C ALA A 71 6.53 14.90 14.87
N PHE A 72 5.61 15.84 15.03
CA PHE A 72 5.83 17.26 14.74
C PHE A 72 5.14 18.12 15.79
N SER A 73 5.69 19.31 16.05
CA SER A 73 5.23 20.20 17.12
C SER A 73 3.98 21.02 16.79
N LYS A 74 3.58 21.12 15.50
CA LYS A 74 2.42 21.92 15.10
C LYS A 74 1.14 21.08 15.17
N GLU A 75 0.07 21.67 15.71
CA GLU A 75 -1.25 21.06 15.85
C GLU A 75 -1.82 20.48 14.53
N ALA A 76 -1.48 21.10 13.39
CA ALA A 76 -1.88 20.61 12.07
C ALA A 76 -1.36 19.18 11.75
N TYR A 77 -0.35 18.72 12.47
CA TYR A 77 0.27 17.40 12.30
C TYR A 77 -0.06 16.40 13.41
N LYS A 78 -1.03 16.69 14.28
CA LYS A 78 -1.36 15.84 15.44
C LYS A 78 -1.77 14.40 15.13
N TYR A 79 -2.07 14.10 13.87
CA TYR A 79 -2.41 12.74 13.40
C TYR A 79 -1.18 11.95 12.92
N CYS A 80 0.02 12.51 13.07
CA CYS A 80 1.28 11.88 12.75
C CYS A 80 2.06 11.64 14.03
N VAL A 81 2.41 10.38 14.29
CA VAL A 81 3.21 9.99 15.45
C VAL A 81 4.52 9.35 15.04
N GLU A 82 5.54 9.55 15.86
CA GLU A 82 6.83 8.90 15.72
C GLU A 82 6.92 7.71 16.68
N LEU A 83 7.46 6.60 16.18
CA LEU A 83 7.55 5.32 16.85
C LEU A 83 8.90 5.17 17.56
N THR A 84 8.85 4.71 18.80
CA THR A 84 10.02 4.32 19.59
C THR A 84 9.85 2.88 20.08
N ILE A 85 10.85 2.02 19.85
CA ILE A 85 10.93 0.65 20.40
C ILE A 85 12.38 0.32 20.72
N TYR A 86 12.68 -0.03 21.98
CA TYR A 86 14.02 -0.40 22.43
C TYR A 86 13.98 -1.60 23.38
N PHE A 87 14.98 -2.48 23.28
CA PHE A 87 15.10 -3.69 24.08
C PHE A 87 16.51 -3.83 24.65
N LYS A 88 16.64 -4.49 25.80
CA LYS A 88 17.96 -4.90 26.33
C LYS A 88 18.65 -5.83 25.32
N GLU A 89 19.98 -5.84 25.33
CA GLU A 89 20.75 -6.85 24.58
C GLU A 89 20.31 -8.27 24.98
N GLY A 90 20.23 -9.16 23.99
CA GLY A 90 19.86 -10.57 24.20
C GLY A 90 18.60 -10.99 23.44
N LYS A 91 17.90 -12.00 23.95
CA LYS A 91 16.71 -12.57 23.31
C LYS A 91 15.47 -11.73 23.62
N HIS A 92 14.69 -11.39 22.59
CA HIS A 92 13.48 -10.58 22.74
C HIS A 92 12.17 -11.35 22.55
N TYR A 93 12.22 -12.66 22.29
CA TYR A 93 11.05 -13.55 22.28
C TYR A 93 9.87 -13.11 21.38
N GLY A 94 10.17 -12.39 20.28
CA GLY A 94 9.15 -11.85 19.38
C GLY A 94 8.33 -10.69 19.95
N LEU A 95 8.67 -10.19 21.14
CA LEU A 95 8.02 -9.05 21.79
C LEU A 95 8.15 -7.73 21.00
N PRO A 96 9.23 -7.46 20.22
CA PRO A 96 9.29 -6.25 19.40
C PRO A 96 8.15 -6.17 18.37
N SER A 97 7.89 -7.26 17.65
CA SER A 97 6.77 -7.34 16.70
C SER A 97 5.42 -7.20 17.40
N LYS A 98 5.20 -7.93 18.49
CA LYS A 98 3.95 -7.82 19.27
C LYS A 98 3.72 -6.41 19.81
N MET A 99 4.78 -5.71 20.21
CA MET A 99 4.72 -4.35 20.70
C MET A 99 4.36 -3.37 19.59
N LEU A 100 4.97 -3.51 18.41
CA LEU A 100 4.60 -2.73 17.24
C LEU A 100 3.13 -2.95 16.85
N ASP A 101 2.67 -4.20 16.80
CA ASP A 101 1.27 -4.52 16.47
C ASP A 101 0.28 -3.90 17.46
N GLN A 102 0.62 -3.92 18.75
CA GLN A 102 -0.19 -3.30 19.80
C GLN A 102 -0.21 -1.76 19.68
N LEU A 103 0.95 -1.12 19.49
CA LEU A 103 1.05 0.32 19.28
C LEU A 103 0.27 0.75 18.03
N GLU A 104 0.38 0.03 16.92
CA GLU A 104 -0.41 0.29 15.72
C GLU A 104 -1.91 0.19 15.96
N THR A 105 -2.33 -0.85 16.69
CA THR A 105 -3.75 -1.06 17.03
C THR A 105 -4.32 0.12 17.81
N ASP A 106 -3.57 0.61 18.80
CA ASP A 106 -4.03 1.75 19.60
C ASP A 106 -3.92 3.09 18.85
N CYS A 107 -2.89 3.26 18.00
CA CYS A 107 -2.82 4.40 17.09
C CYS A 107 -4.03 4.48 16.16
N ARG A 108 -4.51 3.34 15.63
CA ARG A 108 -5.75 3.29 14.82
C ARG A 108 -6.98 3.71 15.63
N LYS A 109 -7.10 3.26 16.89
CA LYS A 109 -8.21 3.69 17.79
C LYS A 109 -8.17 5.19 18.08
N LEU A 110 -6.97 5.76 18.15
CA LEU A 110 -6.75 7.20 18.32
C LEU A 110 -6.89 7.99 17.01
N ASN A 111 -7.28 7.34 15.90
CA ASN A 111 -7.44 7.95 14.59
C ASN A 111 -6.15 8.62 14.08
N MET A 112 -4.99 8.04 14.42
CA MET A 112 -3.71 8.44 13.82
C MET A 112 -3.67 8.01 12.36
N ARG A 113 -3.11 8.87 11.50
CA ARG A 113 -2.97 8.64 10.06
C ARG A 113 -1.61 8.03 9.72
N TRP A 114 -0.56 8.48 10.40
CA TRP A 114 0.81 8.09 10.09
C TRP A 114 1.56 7.64 11.33
N ILE A 115 2.28 6.53 11.20
CA ILE A 115 3.39 6.17 12.08
C ILE A 115 4.68 6.38 11.29
N ILE A 116 5.60 7.13 11.89
CA ILE A 116 6.89 7.50 11.32
C ILE A 116 7.98 6.87 12.18
N SER A 117 9.02 6.37 11.55
CA SER A 117 10.23 5.90 12.19
C SER A 117 11.41 6.63 11.56
N CYS A 118 12.05 7.51 12.33
CA CYS A 118 13.30 8.16 11.96
C CYS A 118 14.45 7.25 12.40
N ILE A 119 15.18 6.70 11.43
CA ILE A 119 16.20 5.68 11.69
C ILE A 119 17.52 6.18 11.12
N THR A 120 18.60 6.10 11.89
CA THR A 120 19.95 6.32 11.37
C THR A 120 20.20 5.38 10.20
N ASP A 121 20.69 5.90 9.07
CA ASP A 121 20.82 5.17 7.80
C ASP A 121 21.70 3.91 7.87
N SER A 122 22.64 3.88 8.82
CA SER A 122 23.50 2.74 9.12
C SER A 122 22.83 1.62 9.95
N ASN A 123 21.62 1.83 10.47
CA ASN A 123 20.90 0.83 11.28
C ASN A 123 20.05 -0.10 10.41
N GLU A 124 20.72 -1.02 9.71
CA GLU A 124 20.09 -1.96 8.78
C GLU A 124 19.06 -2.88 9.44
N GLU A 125 19.30 -3.30 10.69
CA GLU A 125 18.38 -4.17 11.43
C GLU A 125 17.03 -3.50 11.67
N SER A 126 17.05 -2.24 12.10
CA SER A 126 15.82 -1.47 12.32
C SER A 126 15.11 -1.20 10.98
N ILE A 127 15.84 -0.85 9.92
CA ILE A 127 15.26 -0.66 8.58
C ILE A 127 14.56 -1.95 8.10
N ALA A 128 15.22 -3.10 8.22
CA ALA A 128 14.66 -4.39 7.83
C ALA A 128 13.44 -4.77 8.68
N PHE A 129 13.49 -4.51 9.99
CA PHE A 129 12.36 -4.72 10.90
C PHE A 129 11.14 -3.90 10.45
N HIS A 130 11.29 -2.60 10.18
CA HIS A 130 10.19 -1.74 9.78
C HIS A 130 9.62 -2.13 8.41
N LYS A 131 10.48 -2.42 7.41
CA LYS A 131 10.04 -2.91 6.09
C LYS A 131 9.22 -4.20 6.20
N LYS A 132 9.66 -5.15 7.04
CA LYS A 132 8.93 -6.40 7.30
C LYS A 132 7.52 -6.16 7.86
N HIS A 133 7.32 -5.08 8.61
CA HIS A 133 6.02 -4.72 9.18
C HIS A 133 5.25 -3.70 8.33
N GLY A 134 5.60 -3.56 7.04
CA GLY A 134 4.84 -2.78 6.07
C GLY A 134 5.09 -1.27 6.14
N PHE A 135 6.23 -0.83 6.68
CA PHE A 135 6.68 0.55 6.52
C PHE A 135 7.38 0.72 5.16
N THR A 136 7.15 1.85 4.52
CA THR A 136 7.76 2.24 3.25
C THR A 136 8.73 3.40 3.49
N MET A 137 9.86 3.43 2.77
CA MET A 137 10.81 4.53 2.85
C MET A 137 10.28 5.74 2.06
N TYR A 138 10.16 6.90 2.70
CA TYR A 138 9.67 8.14 2.07
C TYR A 138 10.75 9.18 1.82
N GLY A 139 11.90 9.08 2.50
CA GLY A 139 12.99 10.02 2.31
C GLY A 139 14.24 9.65 3.09
N ALA A 140 15.34 10.33 2.74
CA ALA A 140 16.62 10.23 3.44
C ALA A 140 17.28 11.62 3.48
N LEU A 141 17.93 11.95 4.60
CA LEU A 141 18.83 13.08 4.71
C LEU A 141 20.22 12.53 5.04
N PRO A 142 21.12 12.43 4.05
CA PRO A 142 22.48 11.95 4.30
C PRO A 142 23.29 12.99 5.08
N SER A 143 24.16 12.51 5.97
CA SER A 143 25.13 13.34 6.74
C SER A 143 24.48 14.54 7.45
N CYS A 144 23.28 14.37 8.00
CA CYS A 144 22.51 15.46 8.60
C CYS A 144 22.74 15.63 10.11
N GLY A 145 23.37 14.65 10.78
CA GLY A 145 23.64 14.70 12.21
C GLY A 145 25.01 14.13 12.55
N MET A 146 25.61 14.61 13.65
CA MET A 146 26.92 14.16 14.11
C MET A 146 26.80 13.47 15.47
N LYS A 147 27.34 12.26 15.59
CA LYS A 147 27.42 11.50 16.84
C LYS A 147 28.66 10.61 16.84
N PHE A 148 29.35 10.51 17.98
CA PHE A 148 30.65 9.83 18.12
C PHE A 148 31.70 10.34 17.12
N ASP A 149 31.72 11.66 16.90
CA ASP A 149 32.62 12.34 15.96
C ASP A 149 32.51 11.86 14.50
N VAL A 150 31.36 11.26 14.14
CA VAL A 150 31.04 10.79 12.80
C VAL A 150 29.72 11.39 12.34
N TRP A 151 29.65 11.78 11.06
CA TRP A 151 28.41 12.21 10.41
C TRP A 151 27.56 11.00 10.02
N HIS A 152 26.29 11.02 10.39
CA HIS A 152 25.31 10.00 10.06
C HIS A 152 24.17 10.60 9.24
N GLY A 153 23.59 9.80 8.36
CA GLY A 153 22.32 10.15 7.73
C GLY A 153 21.14 9.57 8.51
N VAL A 154 19.94 10.01 8.16
CA VAL A 154 18.70 9.42 8.65
C VAL A 154 17.79 9.08 7.47
N VAL A 155 17.01 8.02 7.64
CA VAL A 155 15.94 7.61 6.73
C VAL A 155 14.61 7.67 7.45
N TRP A 156 13.55 8.10 6.74
CA TRP A 156 12.19 8.04 7.23
C TRP A 156 11.48 6.85 6.63
N LEU A 157 11.15 5.89 7.48
CA LEU A 157 10.22 4.83 7.17
C LEU A 157 8.86 5.18 7.75
N CYS A 158 7.83 5.21 6.92
CA CYS A 158 6.49 5.60 7.31
C CYS A 158 5.50 4.50 6.97
N LYS A 159 4.48 4.34 7.82
CA LYS A 159 3.33 3.48 7.58
C LYS A 159 2.06 4.29 7.72
N ARG A 160 1.19 4.18 6.71
CA ARG A 160 -0.13 4.81 6.71
C ARG A 160 -1.13 3.88 7.41
N LEU A 161 -1.89 4.41 8.36
CA LEU A 161 -2.81 3.63 9.20
C LEU A 161 -4.26 3.67 8.73
N ASP A 162 -4.62 4.69 7.95
CA ASP A 162 -5.93 4.88 7.31
C ASP A 162 -6.03 4.23 5.92
N GLU A 163 -5.01 3.47 5.53
CA GLU A 163 -5.05 2.69 4.30
C GLU A 163 -6.09 1.58 4.43
N VAL A 164 -7.29 1.87 3.90
CA VAL A 164 -8.23 0.83 3.52
C VAL A 164 -7.50 -0.03 2.49
N LYS A 165 -7.33 -1.31 2.79
CA LYS A 165 -6.84 -2.30 1.84
C LYS A 165 -7.70 -2.14 0.59
N LYS A 166 -7.11 -1.63 -0.49
CA LYS A 166 -7.82 -1.56 -1.77
C LYS A 166 -8.07 -3.00 -2.20
N ASP A 167 -9.30 -3.31 -2.57
CA ASP A 167 -9.64 -4.63 -3.11
C ASP A 167 -8.93 -4.88 -4.46
N PHE A 168 -8.37 -3.83 -5.08
CA PHE A 168 -7.64 -3.86 -6.34
C PHE A 168 -6.23 -3.24 -6.22
N SER A 169 -5.32 -3.62 -7.12
CA SER A 169 -3.97 -3.06 -7.22
C SER A 169 -3.92 -1.89 -8.22
N CYS A 170 -3.11 -0.86 -7.95
CA CYS A 170 -3.06 0.32 -8.81
C CYS A 170 -1.64 0.87 -8.88
N ALA A 171 -1.12 1.05 -10.09
CA ALA A 171 0.14 1.75 -10.32
C ALA A 171 0.07 3.19 -9.79
N SER A 172 1.18 3.68 -9.25
CA SER A 172 1.26 5.00 -8.61
C SER A 172 0.98 6.19 -9.54
N ASN A 173 1.15 6.00 -10.84
CA ASN A 173 0.91 7.02 -11.88
C ASN A 173 -0.36 6.76 -12.71
N ALA A 174 -1.20 5.81 -12.32
CA ALA A 174 -2.53 5.65 -12.92
C ALA A 174 -3.47 6.73 -12.37
N THR A 175 -4.39 7.21 -13.23
CA THR A 175 -5.40 8.21 -12.87
C THR A 175 -6.77 7.56 -12.85
N ILE A 176 -7.48 7.64 -11.71
CA ILE A 176 -8.86 7.15 -11.56
C ILE A 176 -9.69 8.33 -11.02
N LEU A 177 -10.70 8.75 -11.79
CA LEU A 177 -11.53 9.93 -11.50
C LEU A 177 -13.01 9.64 -11.81
N GLY A 178 -13.90 10.20 -11.00
CA GLY A 178 -15.35 10.08 -11.20
C GLY A 178 -15.99 8.89 -10.49
N ASN A 179 -17.13 8.44 -11.01
CA ASN A 179 -17.90 7.35 -10.44
C ASN A 179 -17.39 6.00 -10.97
N VAL A 180 -16.29 5.53 -10.38
CA VAL A 180 -15.59 4.30 -10.79
C VAL A 180 -15.64 3.28 -9.66
N SER A 181 -16.11 2.07 -9.96
CA SER A 181 -16.02 0.90 -9.08
C SER A 181 -15.11 -0.16 -9.70
N ILE A 182 -14.24 -0.76 -8.89
CA ILE A 182 -13.26 -1.76 -9.32
C ILE A 182 -13.32 -2.94 -8.37
N GLY A 183 -13.58 -4.12 -8.93
CA GLY A 183 -13.74 -5.37 -8.18
C GLY A 183 -12.44 -5.92 -7.60
N GLU A 184 -12.59 -6.85 -6.66
CA GLU A 184 -11.48 -7.50 -5.97
C GLU A 184 -10.53 -8.21 -6.94
N GLY A 185 -9.22 -8.15 -6.66
CA GLY A 185 -8.17 -8.80 -7.44
C GLY A 185 -7.84 -8.10 -8.77
N SER A 186 -8.60 -7.07 -9.15
CA SER A 186 -8.34 -6.30 -10.36
C SER A 186 -7.08 -5.44 -10.25
N SER A 187 -6.57 -5.00 -11.40
CA SER A 187 -5.33 -4.21 -11.47
C SER A 187 -5.39 -3.10 -12.50
N VAL A 188 -4.90 -1.92 -12.13
CA VAL A 188 -4.77 -0.75 -13.02
C VAL A 188 -3.29 -0.40 -13.16
N TRP A 189 -2.77 -0.48 -14.39
CA TRP A 189 -1.34 -0.43 -14.70
C TRP A 189 -0.87 0.98 -15.10
N TYR A 190 0.43 1.11 -15.40
CA TYR A 190 1.09 2.41 -15.47
C TYR A 190 0.49 3.34 -16.52
N ASN A 191 0.30 4.60 -16.14
CA ASN A 191 -0.26 5.66 -16.99
C ASN A 191 -1.67 5.37 -17.55
N ALA A 192 -2.41 4.40 -17.02
CA ALA A 192 -3.81 4.22 -17.38
C ALA A 192 -4.66 5.38 -16.85
N VAL A 193 -5.63 5.82 -17.65
CA VAL A 193 -6.58 6.88 -17.28
C VAL A 193 -7.99 6.30 -17.32
N ILE A 194 -8.64 6.24 -16.16
CA ILE A 194 -10.02 5.80 -16.00
C ILE A 194 -10.81 7.00 -15.48
N ARG A 195 -11.68 7.56 -16.33
CA ARG A 195 -12.34 8.84 -16.03
C ARG A 195 -13.82 8.77 -16.39
N SER A 196 -14.67 9.09 -15.43
CA SER A 196 -16.09 9.30 -15.63
C SER A 196 -16.50 10.70 -15.17
N GLU A 197 -17.47 11.30 -15.86
CA GLU A 197 -18.08 12.58 -15.48
C GLU A 197 -19.54 12.38 -15.05
N GLU A 198 -20.37 11.92 -15.98
CA GLU A 198 -21.83 11.83 -15.79
C GLU A 198 -22.33 10.39 -15.58
N GLU A 199 -21.59 9.39 -16.05
CA GLU A 199 -21.97 7.98 -16.04
C GLU A 199 -21.09 7.13 -15.11
N THR A 200 -21.42 5.85 -14.95
CA THR A 200 -20.62 4.90 -14.15
C THR A 200 -19.59 4.16 -14.99
N ILE A 201 -18.44 3.87 -14.37
CA ILE A 201 -17.50 2.86 -14.83
C ILE A 201 -17.49 1.73 -13.80
N GLU A 202 -17.89 0.54 -14.22
CA GLU A 202 -17.90 -0.67 -13.41
C GLU A 202 -16.89 -1.66 -13.97
N ILE A 203 -15.87 -2.01 -13.18
CA ILE A 203 -14.87 -3.02 -13.52
C ILE A 203 -15.05 -4.20 -12.57
N GLY A 204 -15.27 -5.38 -13.12
CA GLY A 204 -15.45 -6.62 -12.38
C GLY A 204 -14.20 -7.08 -11.63
N GLN A 205 -14.27 -8.30 -11.08
CA GLN A 205 -13.19 -8.91 -10.32
C GLN A 205 -12.11 -9.48 -11.23
N GLU A 206 -10.86 -9.50 -10.75
CA GLU A 206 -9.72 -10.13 -11.43
C GLU A 206 -9.46 -9.61 -12.86
N SER A 207 -9.95 -8.40 -13.17
CA SER A 207 -9.77 -7.74 -14.47
C SER A 207 -8.53 -6.86 -14.45
N ASN A 208 -7.84 -6.74 -15.59
CA ASN A 208 -6.62 -5.94 -15.71
C ASN A 208 -6.76 -4.85 -16.78
N ILE A 209 -6.46 -3.61 -16.38
CA ILE A 209 -6.41 -2.43 -17.24
C ILE A 209 -4.94 -2.08 -17.45
N GLN A 210 -4.38 -2.56 -18.56
CA GLN A 210 -2.94 -2.50 -18.80
C GLN A 210 -2.44 -1.08 -19.11
N ASP A 211 -1.13 -0.94 -19.30
CA ASP A 211 -0.44 0.33 -19.41
C ASP A 211 -1.05 1.24 -20.48
N GLN A 212 -1.14 2.54 -20.18
CA GLN A 212 -1.63 3.58 -21.10
C GLN A 212 -3.04 3.37 -21.67
N CYS A 213 -3.86 2.51 -21.06
CA CYS A 213 -5.26 2.40 -21.44
C CYS A 213 -6.03 3.68 -21.08
N VAL A 214 -7.02 4.03 -21.91
CA VAL A 214 -7.95 5.14 -21.66
C VAL A 214 -9.36 4.58 -21.59
N LEU A 215 -9.97 4.65 -20.42
CA LEU A 215 -11.35 4.27 -20.17
C LEU A 215 -12.17 5.52 -19.89
N HIS A 216 -13.24 5.71 -20.65
CA HIS A 216 -14.08 6.90 -20.56
C HIS A 216 -15.55 6.60 -20.88
N THR A 217 -16.44 7.50 -20.48
CA THR A 217 -17.88 7.41 -20.68
C THR A 217 -18.41 8.69 -21.30
N ASP A 218 -19.39 8.57 -22.18
CA ASP A 218 -20.21 9.71 -22.63
C ASP A 218 -21.60 9.63 -21.99
N CYS A 219 -22.33 10.75 -21.99
CA CYS A 219 -23.70 10.83 -21.50
C CYS A 219 -24.60 9.73 -22.13
N GLY A 220 -25.25 8.91 -21.31
CA GLY A 220 -26.09 7.79 -21.74
C GLY A 220 -25.33 6.50 -22.09
N TYR A 221 -24.01 6.50 -21.97
CA TYR A 221 -23.14 5.36 -22.30
C TYR A 221 -22.24 5.01 -21.10
N PRO A 222 -22.77 4.33 -20.07
CA PRO A 222 -21.94 3.79 -18.99
C PRO A 222 -20.98 2.71 -19.52
N LEU A 223 -19.85 2.54 -18.85
CA LEU A 223 -18.86 1.51 -19.18
C LEU A 223 -18.95 0.37 -18.18
N LYS A 224 -19.29 -0.82 -18.67
CA LYS A 224 -19.36 -2.05 -17.86
C LYS A 224 -18.37 -3.07 -18.37
N ILE A 225 -17.44 -3.44 -17.51
CA ILE A 225 -16.41 -4.45 -17.77
C ILE A 225 -16.63 -5.59 -16.79
N GLY A 226 -16.81 -6.79 -17.32
CA GLY A 226 -17.02 -8.02 -16.55
C GLY A 226 -15.79 -8.48 -15.77
N ASN A 227 -15.89 -9.71 -15.25
CA ASN A 227 -14.84 -10.37 -14.49
C ASN A 227 -13.78 -10.98 -15.41
N ARG A 228 -12.53 -11.06 -14.95
CA ARG A 228 -11.40 -11.67 -15.68
C ARG A 228 -11.23 -11.12 -17.10
N VAL A 229 -11.50 -9.83 -17.28
CA VAL A 229 -11.31 -9.13 -18.57
C VAL A 229 -9.90 -8.56 -18.62
N THR A 230 -9.24 -8.76 -19.76
CA THR A 230 -7.95 -8.12 -20.08
C THR A 230 -8.19 -6.97 -21.03
N ILE A 231 -7.88 -5.75 -20.59
CA ILE A 231 -7.79 -4.57 -21.45
C ILE A 231 -6.32 -4.31 -21.78
N GLY A 232 -5.92 -4.67 -22.99
CA GLY A 232 -4.53 -4.67 -23.45
C GLY A 232 -3.93 -3.27 -23.58
N HIS A 233 -2.59 -3.18 -23.44
CA HIS A 233 -1.85 -1.91 -23.42
C HIS A 233 -2.31 -0.89 -24.49
N GLY A 234 -2.52 0.35 -24.10
CA GLY A 234 -2.88 1.44 -25.01
C GLY A 234 -4.28 1.33 -25.63
N ALA A 235 -5.14 0.42 -25.15
CA ALA A 235 -6.50 0.35 -25.64
C ALA A 235 -7.34 1.56 -25.18
N ILE A 236 -8.27 1.97 -26.03
CA ILE A 236 -9.23 3.05 -25.74
C ILE A 236 -10.62 2.43 -25.68
N VAL A 237 -11.28 2.51 -24.53
CA VAL A 237 -12.58 1.86 -24.30
C VAL A 237 -13.58 2.91 -23.84
N HIS A 238 -14.65 3.05 -24.62
CA HIS A 238 -15.64 4.11 -24.46
C HIS A 238 -17.04 3.52 -24.26
N GLY A 239 -17.68 3.85 -23.12
CA GLY A 239 -19.11 3.69 -22.90
C GLY A 239 -19.77 2.42 -23.45
N CYS A 240 -19.17 1.25 -23.21
CA CYS A 240 -19.56 -0.02 -23.80
C CYS A 240 -19.82 -1.11 -22.73
N THR A 241 -20.34 -2.26 -23.15
CA THR A 241 -20.48 -3.43 -22.28
C THR A 241 -19.56 -4.56 -22.74
N ILE A 242 -18.63 -4.94 -21.88
CA ILE A 242 -17.70 -6.06 -22.09
C ILE A 242 -18.05 -7.14 -21.07
N ALA A 243 -18.47 -8.30 -21.54
CA ALA A 243 -18.80 -9.43 -20.67
C ALA A 243 -17.55 -10.10 -20.08
N ASP A 244 -17.76 -11.07 -19.19
CA ASP A 244 -16.69 -11.79 -18.51
C ASP A 244 -15.73 -12.50 -19.48
N GLU A 245 -14.45 -12.58 -19.10
CA GLU A 245 -13.43 -13.36 -19.79
C GLU A 245 -13.26 -12.93 -21.25
N VAL A 246 -13.11 -11.63 -21.46
CA VAL A 246 -12.80 -11.04 -22.78
C VAL A 246 -11.37 -10.55 -22.79
N LEU A 247 -10.70 -10.71 -23.93
CA LEU A 247 -9.39 -10.10 -24.18
C LEU A 247 -9.52 -9.01 -25.23
N ILE A 248 -9.33 -7.77 -24.81
CA ILE A 248 -9.15 -6.62 -25.67
C ILE A 248 -7.66 -6.50 -25.98
N GLY A 249 -7.29 -6.64 -27.25
CA GLY A 249 -5.90 -6.56 -27.70
C GLY A 249 -5.32 -5.17 -27.51
N MET A 250 -3.99 -5.10 -27.41
CA MET A 250 -3.26 -3.84 -27.29
C MET A 250 -3.61 -2.86 -28.42
N GLY A 251 -3.77 -1.58 -28.08
CA GLY A 251 -4.10 -0.49 -29.00
C GLY A 251 -5.47 -0.61 -29.66
N ALA A 252 -6.34 -1.53 -29.23
CA ALA A 252 -7.70 -1.61 -29.76
C ALA A 252 -8.56 -0.44 -29.27
N ILE A 253 -9.55 -0.06 -30.07
CA ILE A 253 -10.51 1.00 -29.79
C ILE A 253 -11.91 0.39 -29.75
N VAL A 254 -12.65 0.59 -28.66
CA VAL A 254 -14.04 0.15 -28.51
C VAL A 254 -14.92 1.37 -28.30
N LEU A 255 -15.85 1.61 -29.21
CA LEU A 255 -16.73 2.78 -29.20
C LEU A 255 -18.03 2.54 -28.43
N ASN A 256 -18.73 3.64 -28.16
CA ASN A 256 -19.95 3.69 -27.37
C ASN A 256 -21.02 2.67 -27.79
N GLY A 257 -21.66 2.07 -26.80
CA GLY A 257 -22.77 1.14 -26.99
C GLY A 257 -22.37 -0.23 -27.55
N ALA A 258 -21.09 -0.48 -27.85
CA ALA A 258 -20.66 -1.81 -28.27
C ALA A 258 -20.92 -2.85 -27.15
N CYS A 259 -21.32 -4.06 -27.53
CA CYS A 259 -21.60 -5.16 -26.62
C CYS A 259 -20.73 -6.36 -27.01
N ILE A 260 -19.78 -6.74 -26.16
CA ILE A 260 -18.82 -7.82 -26.41
C ILE A 260 -19.15 -9.02 -25.53
N GLY A 261 -19.57 -10.12 -26.13
CA GLY A 261 -19.89 -11.36 -25.41
C GLY A 261 -18.66 -12.10 -24.90
N SER A 262 -18.86 -12.93 -23.87
CA SER A 262 -17.79 -13.63 -23.15
C SER A 262 -16.89 -14.50 -24.04
N HIS A 263 -15.65 -14.72 -23.60
CA HIS A 263 -14.66 -15.56 -24.27
C HIS A 263 -14.29 -15.06 -25.67
N SER A 264 -14.47 -13.77 -25.92
CA SER A 264 -14.14 -13.12 -27.19
C SER A 264 -12.75 -12.50 -27.15
N ILE A 265 -12.12 -12.43 -28.31
CA ILE A 265 -10.84 -11.78 -28.52
C ILE A 265 -11.03 -10.65 -29.52
N ILE A 266 -10.74 -9.43 -29.10
CA ILE A 266 -10.60 -8.27 -29.97
C ILE A 266 -9.12 -8.14 -30.30
N GLY A 267 -8.78 -8.21 -31.59
CA GLY A 267 -7.40 -8.17 -32.06
C GLY A 267 -6.71 -6.84 -31.73
N ALA A 268 -5.37 -6.86 -31.68
CA ALA A 268 -4.58 -5.65 -31.51
C ALA A 268 -4.89 -4.62 -32.61
N GLY A 269 -5.00 -3.34 -32.24
CA GLY A 269 -5.32 -2.24 -33.15
C GLY A 269 -6.72 -2.31 -33.80
N CYS A 270 -7.59 -3.22 -33.37
CA CYS A 270 -8.95 -3.35 -33.89
C CYS A 270 -9.82 -2.15 -33.48
N VAL A 271 -10.75 -1.72 -34.34
CA VAL A 271 -11.70 -0.64 -34.02
C VAL A 271 -13.11 -1.20 -34.07
N VAL A 272 -13.71 -1.42 -32.89
CA VAL A 272 -15.09 -1.88 -32.73
C VAL A 272 -16.04 -0.69 -32.84
N PRO A 273 -16.89 -0.62 -33.89
CA PRO A 273 -17.81 0.49 -34.10
C PRO A 273 -18.86 0.62 -33.01
N GLU A 274 -19.49 1.80 -32.95
CA GLU A 274 -20.61 2.07 -32.04
C GLU A 274 -21.73 1.05 -32.19
N ASN A 275 -22.33 0.67 -31.07
CA ASN A 275 -23.48 -0.23 -30.99
C ASN A 275 -23.24 -1.63 -31.63
N MET A 276 -22.00 -1.98 -31.98
CA MET A 276 -21.69 -3.28 -32.54
C MET A 276 -21.91 -4.38 -31.48
N VAL A 277 -22.73 -5.37 -31.83
CA VAL A 277 -22.94 -6.55 -30.99
C VAL A 277 -22.03 -7.68 -31.48
N ILE A 278 -21.07 -8.05 -30.63
CA ILE A 278 -20.15 -9.15 -30.86
C ILE A 278 -20.63 -10.36 -30.03
N PRO A 279 -21.06 -11.46 -30.67
CA PRO A 279 -21.48 -12.66 -29.96
C PRO A 279 -20.35 -13.25 -29.11
N GLN A 280 -20.70 -14.01 -28.08
CA GLN A 280 -19.73 -14.78 -27.31
C GLN A 280 -18.87 -15.69 -28.20
N ARG A 281 -17.65 -15.98 -27.73
CA ARG A 281 -16.66 -16.80 -28.42
C ARG A 281 -16.32 -16.28 -29.82
N SER A 282 -16.14 -14.97 -29.98
CA SER A 282 -15.79 -14.36 -31.27
C SER A 282 -14.32 -13.92 -31.33
N VAL A 283 -13.67 -14.13 -32.46
CA VAL A 283 -12.39 -13.47 -32.81
C VAL A 283 -12.70 -12.34 -33.77
N VAL A 284 -12.39 -11.11 -33.35
CA VAL A 284 -12.74 -9.89 -34.07
C VAL A 284 -11.48 -9.10 -34.38
N VAL A 285 -11.30 -8.71 -35.64
CA VAL A 285 -10.09 -8.00 -36.09
C VAL A 285 -10.41 -6.91 -37.11
N GLY A 286 -9.49 -5.97 -37.26
CA GLY A 286 -9.49 -4.99 -38.35
C GLY A 286 -10.10 -3.63 -38.01
N VAL A 287 -10.02 -2.73 -38.99
CA VAL A 287 -10.57 -1.37 -38.96
C VAL A 287 -11.35 -1.16 -40.27
N PRO A 288 -12.70 -1.18 -40.24
CA PRO A 288 -13.56 -1.47 -39.09
C PRO A 288 -13.52 -2.95 -38.68
N ALA A 289 -13.85 -3.22 -37.42
CA ALA A 289 -13.89 -4.57 -36.85
C ALA A 289 -14.79 -5.52 -37.64
N LYS A 290 -14.30 -6.74 -37.88
CA LYS A 290 -15.06 -7.86 -38.45
C LYS A 290 -14.87 -9.12 -37.63
N ILE A 291 -15.96 -9.85 -37.39
CA ILE A 291 -15.92 -11.19 -36.80
C ILE A 291 -15.39 -12.15 -37.87
N ILE A 292 -14.23 -12.75 -37.63
CA ILE A 292 -13.56 -13.61 -38.63
C ILE A 292 -13.75 -15.11 -38.35
N LYS A 293 -13.91 -15.50 -37.08
CA LYS A 293 -14.11 -16.88 -36.65
C LYS A 293 -14.56 -16.92 -35.19
N LYS A 294 -14.91 -18.11 -34.71
CA LYS A 294 -15.07 -18.35 -33.28
C LYS A 294 -13.72 -18.58 -32.58
N THR A 295 -13.65 -18.28 -31.30
CA THR A 295 -12.49 -18.65 -30.47
C THR A 295 -12.39 -20.17 -30.35
N SER A 296 -11.17 -20.71 -30.46
CA SER A 296 -10.88 -22.11 -30.13
C SER A 296 -10.81 -22.31 -28.62
N GLU A 297 -10.93 -23.55 -28.15
CA GLU A 297 -10.77 -23.88 -26.72
C GLU A 297 -9.39 -23.47 -26.18
N SER A 298 -8.35 -23.57 -27.01
CA SER A 298 -7.01 -23.08 -26.64
C SER A 298 -7.01 -21.57 -26.40
N GLN A 299 -7.68 -20.79 -27.26
CA GLN A 299 -7.79 -19.35 -27.11
C GLN A 299 -8.59 -18.96 -25.87
N VAL A 300 -9.63 -19.72 -25.52
CA VAL A 300 -10.37 -19.51 -24.26
C VAL A 300 -9.46 -19.77 -23.06
N SER A 301 -8.69 -20.85 -23.08
CA SER A 301 -7.70 -21.14 -22.04
C SER A 301 -6.63 -20.04 -21.92
N ASP A 302 -6.21 -19.44 -23.03
CA ASP A 302 -5.24 -18.35 -23.03
C ASP A 302 -5.79 -17.08 -22.35
N ILE A 303 -7.08 -16.77 -22.55
CA ILE A 303 -7.75 -15.65 -21.87
C ILE A 303 -7.72 -15.83 -20.35
N LEU A 304 -8.12 -17.02 -19.88
CA LEU A 304 -8.16 -17.33 -18.44
C LEU A 304 -6.76 -17.33 -17.83
N SER A 305 -5.80 -17.95 -18.51
CA SER A 305 -4.41 -17.99 -18.06
C SER A 305 -3.80 -16.59 -17.99
N ASN A 306 -4.18 -15.70 -18.90
CA ASN A 306 -3.76 -14.30 -18.87
C ASN A 306 -4.31 -13.56 -17.65
N ALA A 307 -5.61 -13.71 -17.35
CA ALA A 307 -6.20 -13.12 -16.15
C ALA A 307 -5.50 -13.62 -14.87
N ASP A 308 -5.32 -14.94 -14.73
CA ASP A 308 -4.60 -15.56 -13.59
C ASP A 308 -3.17 -15.02 -13.45
N HIS A 309 -2.48 -14.82 -14.58
CA HIS A 309 -1.15 -14.28 -14.60
C HIS A 309 -1.13 -12.85 -14.05
N TYR A 310 -2.06 -12.00 -14.49
CA TYR A 310 -2.14 -10.61 -14.05
C TYR A 310 -2.59 -10.47 -12.59
N VAL A 311 -3.46 -11.34 -12.06
CA VAL A 311 -3.80 -11.40 -10.63
C VAL A 311 -2.57 -11.74 -9.77
N LYS A 312 -1.66 -12.58 -10.26
CA LYS A 312 -0.41 -12.89 -9.56
C LYS A 312 0.60 -11.76 -9.68
N LEU A 313 0.70 -11.15 -10.86
CA LEU A 313 1.65 -10.08 -11.14
C LEU A 313 1.28 -8.78 -10.40
N SER A 314 -0.01 -8.49 -10.26
CA SER A 314 -0.53 -7.32 -9.57
C SER A 314 -0.14 -7.26 -8.08
N LYS A 315 0.13 -8.41 -7.45
CA LYS A 315 0.67 -8.46 -6.07
C LYS A 315 2.06 -7.81 -5.93
N LYS A 316 2.74 -7.57 -7.05
CA LYS A 316 4.02 -6.83 -7.13
C LYS A 316 3.83 -5.38 -7.60
N LEU A 317 2.59 -4.98 -7.91
CA LEU A 317 2.23 -3.64 -8.35
C LEU A 317 2.05 -2.78 -7.09
N GLY A 318 3.12 -2.12 -6.68
CA GLY A 318 3.23 -1.33 -5.46
C GLY A 318 4.65 -0.84 -5.26
#